data_AF-A0A7Y2TU59-F1
#
_entry.id   AF-A0A7Y2TU59-F1
#
_cell.length_a   1.000
_cell.length_b   1.000
_cell.length_c   1.000
_cell.angle_alpha   90.00
_cell.angle_beta   90.00
_cell.angle_gamma   90.00
#
_symmetry.space_group_name_H-M   'P 1'
#
loop_
_entity.id
_entity.type
_entity.pdbx_description
1 polymer ?
#
loop_
_entity_poly.entity_id
_entity_poly.type
_entity_poly.pdbx_seq_one_letter_code
_entity_poly.pdbx_strand_id
1 'polypeptide(L)'
;MKRALSIVIGLSCALPVMAGSLETCLVAPYDADADAPRLLLEVVQEVEKAVAAFPTFRDAWAGVGSEICLSGDLHAERGYFDPANNRIVLDSALPLGLMGAVLLHELRHAEQYQRSICPSIEMDMAAYARGTFALEADANVTSVVVAWHARTEGQVAFWQALQAWEMSADIADRFEEVMERTDDISLAAAAAFDQWYASDVRRELYYIASCSAFLDEQDRTHALSRYGEIPEDYFARLCRLPDGRAYDCVEGVLGRAK
;
A
#
# COMPACT_ATOMS: atom_id res chain seq x y z
N MET A 1 8.23 30.69 -6.13
CA MET A 1 8.23 29.34 -6.74
C MET A 1 8.28 28.33 -5.61
N LYS A 2 7.14 27.72 -5.27
CA LYS A 2 7.07 26.68 -4.24
C LYS A 2 7.55 25.38 -4.88
N ARG A 3 8.61 24.78 -4.34
CA ARG A 3 9.07 23.44 -4.76
C ARG A 3 8.04 22.44 -4.24
N ALA A 4 7.36 21.74 -5.15
CA ALA A 4 6.58 20.56 -4.81
C ALA A 4 7.58 19.48 -4.37
N LEU A 5 7.42 18.97 -3.16
CA LEU A 5 8.20 17.90 -2.58
C LEU A 5 7.52 16.60 -3.02
N SER A 6 8.04 15.96 -4.07
CA SER A 6 7.52 14.69 -4.58
C SER A 6 7.83 13.57 -3.60
N ILE A 7 6.78 12.86 -3.19
CA ILE A 7 6.76 11.78 -2.19
C ILE A 7 6.77 10.44 -2.95
N VAL A 8 7.67 9.55 -2.55
CA VAL A 8 7.81 8.19 -3.09
C VAL A 8 7.07 7.24 -2.14
N ILE A 9 6.48 6.16 -2.62
CA ILE A 9 6.22 4.96 -1.81
C ILE A 9 6.94 3.89 -2.59
N GLY A 10 8.09 3.45 -2.09
CA GLY A 10 8.92 2.47 -2.74
C GLY A 10 8.64 1.13 -2.09
N LEU A 11 7.89 0.26 -2.79
CA LEU A 11 7.95 -1.16 -2.50
C LEU A 11 9.32 -1.68 -2.97
N SER A 12 10.31 -1.60 -2.09
CA SER A 12 11.62 -2.19 -2.32
C SER A 12 11.67 -3.54 -1.61
N CYS A 13 11.70 -4.65 -2.36
CA CYS A 13 12.10 -5.96 -1.84
C CYS A 13 13.62 -6.02 -1.53
N ALA A 14 14.23 -4.89 -1.19
CA ALA A 14 15.64 -4.74 -0.88
C ALA A 14 15.86 -4.78 0.64
N LEU A 15 16.89 -5.51 1.08
CA LEU A 15 17.39 -5.46 2.44
C LEU A 15 18.32 -4.25 2.62
N PRO A 16 18.10 -3.34 3.58
CA PRO A 16 19.12 -2.38 4.00
C PRO A 16 20.04 -2.99 5.08
N VAL A 17 21.35 -2.80 4.95
CA VAL A 17 22.33 -3.04 6.03
C VAL A 17 22.76 -1.69 6.65
N MET A 18 22.13 -1.43 7.81
CA MET A 18 22.57 -0.75 9.04
C MET A 18 23.42 0.55 9.00
N ALA A 19 22.85 1.65 9.53
CA ALA A 19 23.29 2.32 10.78
C ALA A 19 22.39 3.52 11.17
N GLY A 20 21.68 3.42 12.31
CA GLY A 20 21.72 4.47 13.34
C GLY A 20 20.66 5.59 13.40
N SER A 21 19.37 5.27 13.28
CA SER A 21 18.40 5.83 14.25
C SER A 21 17.75 4.67 14.99
N LEU A 22 17.42 4.87 16.27
CA LEU A 22 16.68 3.88 17.06
C LEU A 22 15.26 3.83 16.50
N GLU A 23 15.05 3.04 15.45
CA GLU A 23 13.71 2.61 15.06
C GLU A 23 13.06 2.01 16.30
N THR A 24 11.87 2.51 16.64
CA THR A 24 11.12 1.96 17.76
C THR A 24 9.95 1.19 17.21
N CYS A 25 9.89 -0.09 17.56
CA CYS A 25 8.95 -1.04 16.98
C CYS A 25 8.01 -1.61 18.03
N LEU A 26 6.81 -1.99 17.58
CA LEU A 26 5.87 -2.85 18.27
C LEU A 26 5.81 -4.19 17.56
N VAL A 27 5.84 -5.26 18.34
CA VAL A 27 5.75 -6.64 17.86
C VAL A 27 4.35 -7.17 18.17
N ALA A 28 3.79 -7.99 17.27
CA ALA A 28 2.52 -8.66 17.52
C ALA A 28 2.54 -9.45 18.86
N PRO A 29 1.47 -9.41 19.67
CA PRO A 29 0.13 -8.90 19.38
C PRO A 29 -0.05 -7.38 19.66
N TYR A 30 1.03 -6.60 19.64
CA TYR A 30 1.04 -5.14 19.78
C TYR A 30 0.55 -4.64 21.14
N ASP A 31 0.82 -5.42 22.19
CA ASP A 31 0.49 -5.05 23.55
C ASP A 31 1.30 -3.82 24.02
N ALA A 32 0.68 -3.02 24.89
CA ALA A 32 1.35 -1.93 25.57
C ALA A 32 2.30 -2.48 26.64
N ASP A 33 3.60 -2.42 26.42
CA ASP A 33 4.60 -2.53 27.49
C ASP A 33 5.06 -1.14 27.96
N ALA A 34 5.94 -1.10 28.96
CA ALA A 34 6.39 0.15 29.56
C ALA A 34 7.24 1.02 28.61
N ASP A 35 7.78 0.42 27.54
CA ASP A 35 8.71 1.06 26.61
C ASP A 35 8.08 1.33 25.23
N ALA A 36 6.86 0.83 25.00
CA ALA A 36 6.07 1.02 23.79
C ALA A 36 5.88 2.52 23.47
N PRO A 37 6.23 2.98 22.25
CA PRO A 37 5.95 4.34 21.82
C PRO A 37 4.46 4.59 21.83
N ARG A 38 4.01 5.52 22.67
CA ARG A 38 2.59 5.87 22.79
C ARG A 38 1.94 6.18 21.44
N LEU A 39 2.65 6.90 20.55
CA LEU A 39 2.17 7.22 19.22
C LEU A 39 1.92 5.96 18.38
N LEU A 40 2.84 5.00 18.43
CA LEU A 40 2.74 3.77 17.64
C LEU A 40 1.61 2.87 18.16
N LEU A 41 1.46 2.79 19.49
CA LEU A 41 0.34 2.09 20.11
C LEU A 41 -1.00 2.72 19.72
N GLU A 42 -1.09 4.04 19.73
CA GLU A 42 -2.30 4.78 19.33
C GLU A 42 -2.67 4.51 17.87
N VAL A 43 -1.69 4.54 16.95
CA VAL A 43 -1.93 4.22 15.53
C VAL A 43 -2.38 2.78 15.35
N VAL A 44 -1.70 1.82 15.96
CA VAL A 44 -2.07 0.40 15.86
C VAL A 44 -3.48 0.18 16.38
N GLN A 45 -3.84 0.74 17.54
CA GLN A 45 -5.19 0.61 18.11
C GLN A 45 -6.29 1.21 17.23
N GLU A 46 -6.07 2.38 16.64
CA GLU A 46 -7.03 2.98 15.71
C GLU A 46 -7.17 2.13 14.43
N VAL A 47 -6.07 1.57 13.91
CA VAL A 47 -6.12 0.68 12.74
C VAL A 47 -6.80 -0.65 13.09
N GLU A 48 -6.51 -1.27 14.24
CA GLU A 48 -7.19 -2.48 14.74
C GLU A 48 -8.70 -2.28 14.81
N LYS A 49 -9.12 -1.13 15.36
CA LYS A 49 -10.53 -0.76 15.44
C LYS A 49 -11.16 -0.59 14.06
N ALA A 50 -10.47 0.07 13.12
CA ALA A 50 -10.99 0.27 11.77
C ALA A 50 -11.09 -1.03 10.96
N VAL A 51 -10.14 -1.97 11.12
CA VAL A 51 -10.20 -3.25 10.41
C VAL A 51 -11.14 -4.27 11.05
N ALA A 52 -11.64 -4.02 12.27
CA ALA A 52 -12.49 -4.97 13.00
C ALA A 52 -13.76 -5.36 12.22
N ALA A 53 -14.26 -4.49 11.35
CA ALA A 53 -15.39 -4.74 10.47
C ALA A 53 -15.06 -5.60 9.23
N PHE A 54 -13.79 -5.91 9.01
CA PHE A 54 -13.27 -6.69 7.89
C PHE A 54 -12.54 -7.95 8.41
N PRO A 55 -13.28 -9.00 8.83
CA PRO A 55 -12.67 -10.16 9.49
C PRO A 55 -11.56 -10.82 8.67
N THR A 56 -11.72 -10.92 7.34
CA THR A 56 -10.70 -11.50 6.46
C THR A 56 -9.40 -10.71 6.50
N PHE A 57 -9.46 -9.39 6.42
CA PHE A 57 -8.28 -8.54 6.48
C PHE A 57 -7.67 -8.46 7.89
N ARG A 58 -8.49 -8.45 8.94
CA ARG A 58 -8.02 -8.54 10.33
C ARG A 58 -7.29 -9.86 10.58
N ASP A 59 -7.86 -10.97 10.15
CA ASP A 59 -7.26 -12.30 10.32
C ASP A 59 -5.99 -12.42 9.48
N ALA A 60 -5.94 -11.79 8.29
CA ALA A 60 -4.73 -11.67 7.51
C ALA A 60 -3.65 -10.86 8.24
N TRP A 61 -3.97 -9.70 8.81
CA TRP A 61 -3.01 -8.94 9.62
C TRP A 61 -2.48 -9.76 10.80
N ALA A 62 -3.35 -10.41 11.57
CA ALA A 62 -2.93 -11.29 12.66
C ALA A 62 -2.03 -12.44 12.17
N GLY A 63 -2.29 -12.98 10.97
CA GLY A 63 -1.48 -14.01 10.34
C GLY A 63 -0.16 -13.51 9.75
N VAL A 64 -0.09 -12.24 9.33
CA VAL A 64 1.15 -11.56 8.91
C VAL A 64 2.05 -11.32 10.12
N GLY A 65 1.50 -10.75 11.19
CA GLY A 65 2.22 -10.48 12.42
C GLY A 65 3.49 -9.65 12.23
N SER A 66 3.51 -8.71 11.26
CA SER A 66 4.68 -7.86 11.02
C SER A 66 4.99 -7.00 12.24
N GLU A 67 6.28 -6.75 12.49
CA GLU A 67 6.67 -5.66 13.40
C GLU A 67 6.25 -4.33 12.79
N ILE A 68 5.68 -3.42 13.58
CA ILE A 68 5.37 -2.06 13.11
C ILE A 68 6.39 -1.12 13.74
N CYS A 69 7.08 -0.33 12.95
CA CYS A 69 8.20 0.50 13.39
C CYS A 69 7.98 1.96 13.01
N LEU A 70 8.53 2.88 13.82
CA LEU A 70 8.68 4.29 13.48
C LEU A 70 10.12 4.60 13.11
N SER A 71 10.29 5.34 12.01
CA SER A 71 11.60 5.86 11.58
C SER A 71 11.55 7.38 11.41
N GLY A 72 12.64 8.05 11.81
CA GLY A 72 12.86 9.48 11.56
C GLY A 72 13.61 9.77 10.25
N ASP A 73 14.05 8.72 9.55
CA ASP A 73 14.98 8.83 8.43
C ASP A 73 14.32 8.56 7.07
N LEU A 74 12.97 8.47 7.02
CA LEU A 74 12.27 8.39 5.75
C LEU A 74 12.23 9.77 5.10
N HIS A 75 12.93 9.92 3.96
CA HIS A 75 13.06 11.20 3.28
C HIS A 75 11.99 11.42 2.20
N ALA A 76 11.77 10.39 1.39
CA ALA A 76 10.79 10.42 0.30
C ALA A 76 9.57 9.55 0.61
N GLU A 77 9.76 8.48 1.37
CA GLU A 77 8.75 7.50 1.72
C GLU A 77 7.94 7.89 2.95
N ARG A 78 6.65 7.53 2.95
CA ARG A 78 5.77 7.71 4.11
C ARG A 78 5.67 6.43 4.94
N GLY A 79 5.92 5.31 4.30
CA GLY A 79 6.15 4.02 4.91
C GLY A 79 6.54 3.02 3.84
N TYR A 80 6.95 1.83 4.29
CA TYR A 80 7.19 0.68 3.42
C TYR A 80 7.02 -0.62 4.21
N PHE A 81 6.67 -1.69 3.49
CA PHE A 81 6.77 -3.06 3.97
C PHE A 81 8.10 -3.71 3.55
N ASP A 82 8.84 -4.24 4.52
CA ASP A 82 10.07 -5.02 4.34
C ASP A 82 9.75 -6.52 4.46
N PRO A 83 9.64 -7.24 3.33
CA PRO A 83 9.29 -8.65 3.34
C PRO A 83 10.39 -9.54 3.92
N ALA A 84 11.65 -9.08 3.93
CA ALA A 84 12.78 -9.89 4.38
C ALA A 84 12.87 -9.95 5.91
N ASN A 85 12.51 -8.86 6.59
CA ASN A 85 12.44 -8.80 8.04
C ASN A 85 10.99 -8.89 8.59
N ASN A 86 9.99 -9.01 7.72
CA ASN A 86 8.57 -8.98 8.07
C ASN A 86 8.21 -7.78 8.97
N ARG A 87 8.51 -6.57 8.50
CA ARG A 87 8.24 -5.34 9.25
C ARG A 87 7.65 -4.26 8.36
N ILE A 88 6.80 -3.43 8.94
CA ILE A 88 6.26 -2.21 8.33
C ILE A 88 6.91 -1.04 9.03
N VAL A 89 7.55 -0.16 8.27
CA VAL A 89 8.21 1.04 8.81
C VAL A 89 7.42 2.26 8.37
N LEU A 90 7.09 3.15 9.31
CA LEU A 90 6.31 4.36 9.07
C LEU A 90 7.14 5.61 9.39
N ASP A 91 6.92 6.68 8.62
CA ASP A 91 7.54 7.98 8.84
C ASP A 91 6.97 8.60 10.13
N SER A 92 7.82 8.73 11.15
CA SER A 92 7.46 9.29 12.46
C SER A 92 6.99 10.74 12.42
N ALA A 93 7.25 11.47 11.33
CA ALA A 93 6.80 12.84 11.13
C ALA A 93 5.34 12.94 10.61
N LEU A 94 4.69 11.81 10.30
CA LEU A 94 3.33 11.81 9.80
C LEU A 94 2.31 12.19 10.88
N PRO A 95 1.27 12.97 10.54
CA PRO A 95 0.09 13.11 11.38
C PRO A 95 -0.57 11.74 11.62
N LEU A 96 -1.12 11.54 12.83
CA LEU A 96 -1.74 10.26 13.26
C LEU A 96 -2.67 9.64 12.20
N GLY A 97 -3.59 10.44 11.64
CA GLY A 97 -4.55 9.96 10.63
C GLY A 97 -3.88 9.48 9.34
N LEU A 98 -2.81 10.16 8.89
CA LEU A 98 -2.06 9.73 7.72
C LEU A 98 -1.18 8.52 8.03
N MET A 99 -0.61 8.44 9.23
CA MET A 99 0.14 7.27 9.67
C MET A 99 -0.72 6.01 9.68
N GLY A 100 -1.96 6.09 10.17
CA GLY A 100 -2.91 4.98 10.11
C GLY A 100 -3.32 4.61 8.68
N ALA A 101 -3.54 5.59 7.81
CA ALA A 101 -3.85 5.33 6.40
C ALA A 101 -2.69 4.66 5.65
N VAL A 102 -1.45 5.09 5.91
CA VAL A 102 -0.24 4.45 5.36
C VAL A 102 -0.08 3.04 5.94
N LEU A 103 -0.33 2.83 7.24
CA LEU A 103 -0.28 1.49 7.82
C LEU A 103 -1.28 0.53 7.15
N LEU A 104 -2.49 0.98 6.83
CA LEU A 104 -3.47 0.18 6.07
C LEU A 104 -2.95 -0.21 4.68
N HIS A 105 -2.27 0.71 3.99
CA HIS A 105 -1.62 0.48 2.69
C HIS A 105 -0.53 -0.59 2.81
N GLU A 106 0.38 -0.44 3.77
CA GLU A 106 1.50 -1.38 3.95
C GLU A 106 1.04 -2.76 4.45
N LEU A 107 -0.01 -2.82 5.28
CA LEU A 107 -0.64 -4.08 5.69
C LEU A 107 -1.18 -4.83 4.47
N ARG A 108 -1.71 -4.12 3.48
CA ARG A 108 -2.16 -4.74 2.24
C ARG A 108 -0.98 -5.32 1.45
N HIS A 109 0.17 -4.64 1.41
CA HIS A 109 1.37 -5.21 0.79
C HIS A 109 1.85 -6.47 1.50
N ALA A 110 1.82 -6.49 2.84
CA ALA A 110 2.17 -7.68 3.60
C ALA A 110 1.23 -8.86 3.31
N GLU A 111 -0.09 -8.61 3.21
CA GLU A 111 -1.06 -9.63 2.77
C GLU A 111 -0.80 -10.11 1.34
N GLN A 112 -0.59 -9.18 0.39
CA GLN A 112 -0.29 -9.51 -1.01
C GLN A 112 0.98 -10.39 -1.13
N TYR A 113 1.99 -10.11 -0.30
CA TYR A 113 3.21 -10.92 -0.21
C TYR A 113 2.92 -12.33 0.30
N GLN A 114 2.16 -12.47 1.39
CA GLN A 114 1.75 -13.79 1.91
C GLN A 114 0.95 -14.61 0.89
N ARG A 115 0.21 -13.95 0.01
CA ARG A 115 -0.59 -14.58 -1.05
C ARG A 115 0.20 -14.86 -2.33
N SER A 116 1.51 -14.58 -2.35
CA SER A 116 2.39 -14.76 -3.51
C SER A 116 1.89 -14.02 -4.76
N ILE A 117 1.46 -12.77 -4.59
CA ILE A 117 0.94 -11.91 -5.68
C ILE A 117 2.00 -10.89 -6.15
N CYS A 118 3.14 -10.78 -5.46
CA CYS A 118 4.19 -9.85 -5.85
C CYS A 118 4.74 -10.17 -7.26
N PRO A 119 4.98 -9.14 -8.11
CA PRO A 119 5.67 -9.30 -9.38
C PRO A 119 7.02 -10.00 -9.21
N SER A 120 7.38 -10.80 -10.21
CA SER A 120 8.60 -11.61 -10.19
C SER A 120 9.56 -11.15 -11.29
N ILE A 121 10.87 -11.20 -11.02
CA ILE A 121 11.93 -10.95 -12.01
C ILE A 121 11.97 -11.98 -13.15
N GLU A 122 11.12 -13.01 -13.06
CA GLU A 122 10.86 -13.97 -14.12
C GLU A 122 10.03 -13.38 -15.27
N MET A 123 9.36 -12.26 -15.01
CA MET A 123 8.66 -11.45 -16.02
C MET A 123 9.65 -10.57 -16.79
N ASP A 124 9.24 -10.06 -17.95
CA ASP A 124 9.95 -8.90 -18.50
C ASP A 124 9.76 -7.67 -17.60
N MET A 125 10.67 -6.70 -17.72
CA MET A 125 10.68 -5.51 -16.88
C MET A 125 9.40 -4.64 -17.03
N ALA A 126 8.77 -4.64 -18.20
CA ALA A 126 7.53 -3.88 -18.42
C ALA A 126 6.32 -4.57 -17.76
N ALA A 127 6.24 -5.91 -17.85
CA ALA A 127 5.27 -6.73 -17.14
C ALA A 127 5.46 -6.63 -15.62
N TYR A 128 6.71 -6.63 -15.14
CA TYR A 128 7.02 -6.38 -13.74
C TYR A 128 6.47 -5.02 -13.27
N ALA A 129 6.78 -3.93 -13.99
CA ALA A 129 6.31 -2.59 -13.64
C ALA A 129 4.77 -2.49 -13.66
N ARG A 130 4.11 -3.05 -14.68
CA ARG A 130 2.64 -3.11 -14.76
C ARG A 130 2.02 -3.91 -13.61
N GLY A 131 2.65 -5.02 -13.21
CA GLY A 131 2.27 -5.78 -12.03
C GLY A 131 2.40 -4.96 -10.74
N THR A 132 3.49 -4.20 -10.60
CA THR A 132 3.67 -3.31 -9.45
C THR A 132 2.59 -2.22 -9.41
N PHE A 133 2.24 -1.61 -10.54
CA PHE A 133 1.17 -0.60 -10.58
C PHE A 133 -0.15 -1.15 -10.05
N ALA A 134 -0.48 -2.39 -10.43
CA ALA A 134 -1.68 -3.05 -9.96
C ALA A 134 -1.62 -3.30 -8.44
N LEU A 135 -0.48 -3.76 -7.89
CA LEU A 135 -0.32 -3.92 -6.44
C LEU A 135 -0.58 -2.61 -5.68
N GLU A 136 0.01 -1.52 -6.17
CA GLU A 136 -0.05 -0.19 -5.53
C GLU A 136 -1.45 0.42 -5.63
N ALA A 137 -2.13 0.21 -6.76
CA ALA A 137 -3.52 0.59 -6.93
C ALA A 137 -4.42 -0.19 -5.95
N ASP A 138 -4.23 -1.50 -5.80
CA ASP A 138 -4.99 -2.34 -4.86
C ASP A 138 -4.71 -2.00 -3.38
N ALA A 139 -3.47 -1.63 -3.03
CA ALA A 139 -3.11 -1.15 -1.70
C ALA A 139 -3.77 0.20 -1.37
N ASN A 140 -3.81 1.13 -2.34
CA ASN A 140 -4.57 2.38 -2.21
C ASN A 140 -6.08 2.11 -2.07
N VAL A 141 -6.64 1.19 -2.85
CA VAL A 141 -8.06 0.77 -2.74
C VAL A 141 -8.37 0.25 -1.34
N THR A 142 -7.53 -0.62 -0.79
CA THR A 142 -7.71 -1.12 0.59
C THR A 142 -7.75 0.02 1.60
N SER A 143 -6.83 0.99 1.48
CA SER A 143 -6.76 2.15 2.36
C SER A 143 -8.02 3.02 2.30
N VAL A 144 -8.53 3.34 1.10
CA VAL A 144 -9.76 4.15 0.96
C VAL A 144 -11.01 3.40 1.40
N VAL A 145 -11.12 2.09 1.15
CA VAL A 145 -12.26 1.26 1.59
C VAL A 145 -12.34 1.22 3.10
N VAL A 146 -11.23 0.94 3.78
CA VAL A 146 -11.21 0.90 5.24
C VAL A 146 -11.43 2.29 5.83
N ALA A 147 -10.81 3.34 5.28
CA ALA A 147 -10.99 4.71 5.74
C ALA A 147 -12.44 5.21 5.58
N TRP A 148 -13.11 4.85 4.48
CA TRP A 148 -14.53 5.17 4.25
C TRP A 148 -15.42 4.54 5.32
N HIS A 149 -15.24 3.24 5.59
CA HIS A 149 -15.99 2.56 6.64
C HIS A 149 -15.66 3.11 8.03
N ALA A 150 -14.39 3.36 8.32
CA ALA A 150 -13.95 3.95 9.58
C ALA A 150 -14.62 5.34 9.81
N ARG A 151 -14.76 6.15 8.76
CA ARG A 151 -15.48 7.43 8.79
C ARG A 151 -16.95 7.26 9.19
N THR A 152 -17.66 6.25 8.67
CA THR A 152 -19.07 6.00 9.04
C THR A 152 -19.22 5.60 10.50
N GLU A 153 -18.18 5.03 11.09
CA GLU A 153 -18.07 4.67 12.52
C GLU A 153 -17.43 5.78 13.39
N GLY A 154 -17.24 6.98 12.84
CA GLY A 154 -16.74 8.16 13.55
C GLY A 154 -15.22 8.33 13.60
N GLN A 155 -14.44 7.40 13.03
CA GLN A 155 -12.98 7.51 12.86
C GLN A 155 -12.63 8.30 11.59
N VAL A 156 -12.96 9.60 11.60
CA VAL A 156 -12.85 10.46 10.40
C VAL A 156 -11.42 10.79 9.98
N ALA A 157 -10.44 10.59 10.86
CA ALA A 157 -9.07 11.05 10.67
C ALA A 157 -8.36 10.40 9.47
N PHE A 158 -8.61 9.11 9.21
CA PHE A 158 -8.02 8.40 8.07
C PHE A 158 -8.53 8.96 6.75
N TRP A 159 -9.84 9.13 6.64
CA TRP A 159 -10.48 9.67 5.44
C TRP A 159 -10.00 11.10 5.14
N GLN A 160 -9.99 11.97 6.15
CA GLN A 160 -9.51 13.34 6.02
C GLN A 160 -8.03 13.41 5.62
N ALA A 161 -7.20 12.51 6.16
CA ALA A 161 -5.79 12.44 5.79
C ALA A 161 -5.60 12.03 4.33
N LEU A 162 -6.36 11.04 3.83
CA LEU A 162 -6.31 10.63 2.43
C LEU A 162 -6.78 11.75 1.49
N GLN A 163 -7.86 12.46 1.82
CA GLN A 163 -8.33 13.61 1.04
C GLN A 163 -7.35 14.80 1.03
N ALA A 164 -6.53 14.94 2.07
CA ALA A 164 -5.54 16.01 2.16
C ALA A 164 -4.20 15.65 1.51
N TRP A 165 -3.98 14.38 1.15
CA TRP A 165 -2.70 13.89 0.64
C TRP A 165 -2.71 13.84 -0.88
N GLU A 166 -1.85 14.64 -1.51
CA GLU A 166 -1.79 14.82 -2.98
C GLU A 166 -1.73 13.51 -3.79
N MET A 167 -1.08 12.46 -3.26
CA MET A 167 -0.93 11.19 -3.97
C MET A 167 -2.15 10.27 -3.88
N SER A 168 -3.14 10.59 -3.04
CA SER A 168 -4.33 9.76 -2.80
C SER A 168 -5.65 10.54 -2.87
N ALA A 169 -5.62 11.86 -2.78
CA ALA A 169 -6.81 12.70 -2.72
C ALA A 169 -7.78 12.47 -3.88
N ASP A 170 -7.28 12.39 -5.11
CA ASP A 170 -8.11 12.14 -6.30
C ASP A 170 -8.73 10.73 -6.30
N ILE A 171 -8.03 9.74 -5.73
CA ILE A 171 -8.52 8.37 -5.56
C ILE A 171 -9.65 8.36 -4.52
N ALA A 172 -9.46 9.04 -3.38
CA ALA A 172 -10.47 9.17 -2.33
C ALA A 172 -11.73 9.89 -2.85
N ASP A 173 -11.56 11.00 -3.57
CA ASP A 173 -12.66 11.76 -4.16
C ASP A 173 -13.44 10.91 -5.17
N ARG A 174 -12.74 10.15 -6.03
CA ARG A 174 -13.40 9.27 -6.99
C ARG A 174 -14.16 8.13 -6.31
N PHE A 175 -13.59 7.57 -5.26
CA PHE A 175 -14.25 6.54 -4.45
C PHE A 175 -15.53 7.07 -3.80
N GLU A 176 -15.48 8.24 -3.17
CA GLU A 176 -16.63 8.91 -2.53
C GLU A 176 -17.73 9.21 -3.55
N GLU A 177 -17.40 9.77 -4.71
CA GLU A 177 -18.38 10.05 -5.77
C GLU A 177 -19.19 8.80 -6.16
N VAL A 178 -18.52 7.65 -6.28
CA VAL A 178 -19.19 6.40 -6.65
C VAL A 178 -20.01 5.85 -5.48
N MET A 179 -19.46 5.85 -4.26
CA MET A 179 -20.19 5.43 -3.07
C MET A 179 -21.47 6.24 -2.86
N GLU A 180 -21.40 7.57 -2.95
CA GLU A 180 -22.57 8.43 -2.79
C GLU A 180 -23.65 8.20 -3.85
N ARG A 181 -23.24 7.81 -5.07
CA ARG A 181 -24.17 7.56 -6.18
C ARG A 181 -24.80 6.18 -6.14
N THR A 182 -24.04 5.15 -5.75
CA THR A 182 -24.44 3.75 -5.96
C THR A 182 -24.60 2.95 -4.68
N ASP A 183 -24.01 3.40 -3.56
CA ASP A 183 -23.88 2.63 -2.33
C ASP A 183 -23.28 1.23 -2.55
N ASP A 184 -22.40 1.11 -3.55
CA ASP A 184 -21.77 -0.15 -3.97
C ASP A 184 -20.26 -0.04 -3.85
N ILE A 185 -19.75 -0.67 -2.79
CA ILE A 185 -18.33 -0.69 -2.44
C ILE A 185 -17.45 -1.37 -3.49
N SER A 186 -17.97 -2.39 -4.19
CA SER A 186 -17.21 -3.08 -5.24
C SER A 186 -17.06 -2.18 -6.47
N LEU A 187 -18.09 -1.42 -6.82
CA LEU A 187 -18.02 -0.42 -7.89
C LEU A 187 -17.13 0.76 -7.51
N ALA A 188 -17.19 1.23 -6.26
CA ALA A 188 -16.33 2.31 -5.79
C ALA A 188 -14.85 1.90 -5.73
N ALA A 189 -14.56 0.69 -5.28
CA ALA A 189 -13.21 0.12 -5.28
C ALA A 189 -12.64 -0.02 -6.70
N ALA A 190 -13.44 -0.52 -7.65
CA ALA A 190 -13.06 -0.57 -9.06
C ALA A 190 -12.72 0.81 -9.62
N ALA A 191 -13.53 1.82 -9.31
CA ALA A 191 -13.31 3.20 -9.75
C ALA A 191 -12.06 3.83 -9.11
N ALA A 192 -11.79 3.56 -7.84
CA ALA A 192 -10.58 4.00 -7.15
C ALA A 192 -9.32 3.34 -7.73
N PHE A 193 -9.40 2.04 -8.05
CA PHE A 193 -8.32 1.32 -8.72
C PHE A 193 -7.97 1.97 -10.06
N ASP A 194 -8.96 2.22 -10.92
CA ASP A 194 -8.78 2.88 -12.21
C ASP A 194 -8.23 4.31 -12.04
N GLN A 195 -8.73 5.05 -11.05
CA GLN A 195 -8.28 6.41 -10.75
C GLN A 195 -6.79 6.48 -10.39
N TRP A 196 -6.23 5.43 -9.76
CA TRP A 196 -4.80 5.37 -9.51
C TRP A 196 -3.97 5.58 -10.80
N TYR A 197 -4.41 4.95 -11.90
CA TYR A 197 -3.75 5.04 -13.22
C TYR A 197 -3.95 6.39 -13.93
N ALA A 198 -4.90 7.22 -13.49
CA ALA A 198 -5.17 8.51 -14.12
C ALA A 198 -4.08 9.56 -13.85
N SER A 199 -3.18 9.34 -12.89
CA SER A 199 -2.09 10.25 -12.56
C SER A 199 -0.81 9.87 -13.31
N ASP A 200 -0.40 10.71 -14.27
CA ASP A 200 0.88 10.60 -14.97
C ASP A 200 2.06 10.61 -14.00
N VAL A 201 1.99 11.47 -12.97
CA VAL A 201 3.04 11.60 -11.96
C VAL A 201 3.20 10.30 -11.17
N ARG A 202 2.10 9.68 -10.71
CA ARG A 202 2.17 8.36 -10.05
C ARG A 202 2.81 7.34 -10.98
N ARG A 203 2.30 7.22 -12.21
CA ARG A 203 2.79 6.21 -13.16
C ARG A 203 4.27 6.37 -13.49
N GLU A 204 4.74 7.59 -13.71
CA GLU A 204 6.16 7.85 -14.00
C GLU A 204 7.05 7.50 -12.79
N LEU A 205 6.67 7.96 -11.59
CA LEU A 205 7.43 7.68 -10.37
C LEU A 205 7.54 6.19 -10.10
N TYR A 206 6.41 5.48 -10.15
CA TYR A 206 6.40 4.04 -9.93
C TYR A 206 7.07 3.28 -11.08
N TYR A 207 6.99 3.75 -12.33
CA TYR A 207 7.71 3.10 -13.44
C TYR A 207 9.21 3.08 -13.18
N ILE A 208 9.79 4.24 -12.83
CA ILE A 208 11.21 4.38 -12.56
C ILE A 208 11.61 3.52 -11.35
N ALA A 209 10.82 3.57 -10.27
CA ALA A 209 11.06 2.79 -9.07
C ALA A 209 11.03 1.28 -9.36
N SER A 210 10.00 0.79 -10.05
CA SER A 210 9.84 -0.63 -10.41
C SER A 210 10.94 -1.12 -11.33
N CYS A 211 11.33 -0.35 -12.35
CA CYS A 211 12.43 -0.73 -13.23
C CYS A 211 13.77 -0.76 -12.49
N SER A 212 14.00 0.18 -11.57
CA SER A 212 15.22 0.19 -10.75
C SER A 212 15.25 -1.03 -9.83
N ALA A 213 14.15 -1.31 -9.12
CA ALA A 213 14.02 -2.48 -8.25
C ALA A 213 14.19 -3.80 -9.02
N PHE A 214 13.67 -3.89 -10.24
CA PHE A 214 13.86 -5.05 -11.11
C PHE A 214 15.34 -5.30 -11.42
N LEU A 215 16.07 -4.25 -11.81
CA LEU A 215 17.50 -4.34 -12.14
C LEU A 215 18.34 -4.67 -10.90
N ASP A 216 18.06 -4.01 -9.78
CA ASP A 216 18.74 -4.27 -8.51
C ASP A 216 18.55 -5.74 -8.07
N GLU A 217 17.33 -6.26 -8.18
CA GLU A 217 17.03 -7.65 -7.84
C GLU A 217 17.68 -8.64 -8.82
N GLN A 218 17.69 -8.32 -10.12
CA GLN A 218 18.38 -9.12 -11.13
C GLN A 218 19.89 -9.20 -10.86
N ASP A 219 20.51 -8.06 -10.54
CA ASP A 219 21.92 -7.97 -10.19
C ASP A 219 22.22 -8.72 -8.90
N ARG A 220 21.40 -8.53 -7.85
CA ARG A 220 21.54 -9.21 -6.55
C ARG A 220 21.46 -10.73 -6.66
N THR A 221 20.59 -11.23 -7.54
CA THR A 221 20.35 -12.67 -7.72
C THR A 221 21.19 -13.30 -8.84
N HIS A 222 21.95 -12.48 -9.58
CA HIS A 222 22.63 -12.87 -10.82
C HIS A 222 21.68 -13.57 -11.82
N ALA A 223 20.41 -13.17 -11.84
CA ALA A 223 19.41 -13.79 -12.70
C ALA A 223 19.63 -13.41 -14.17
N LEU A 224 19.45 -14.38 -15.06
CA LEU A 224 19.38 -14.11 -16.49
C LEU A 224 18.04 -13.46 -16.83
N SER A 225 18.04 -12.50 -17.76
CA SER A 225 16.81 -11.85 -18.20
C SER A 225 15.81 -12.86 -18.72
N ARG A 226 14.57 -12.74 -18.26
CA ARG A 226 13.43 -13.52 -18.73
C ARG A 226 12.39 -12.59 -19.35
N TYR A 227 11.44 -13.20 -20.06
CA TYR A 227 10.43 -12.48 -20.85
C TYR A 227 9.02 -12.98 -20.54
N GLY A 228 8.77 -13.34 -19.27
CA GLY A 228 7.44 -13.73 -18.83
C GLY A 228 6.46 -12.56 -18.89
N GLU A 229 5.21 -12.86 -19.18
CA GLU A 229 4.12 -11.88 -19.11
C GLU A 229 3.41 -11.95 -17.74
N ILE A 230 2.53 -10.98 -17.47
CA ILE A 230 1.63 -11.05 -16.32
C ILE A 230 0.70 -12.26 -16.49
N PRO A 231 0.57 -13.15 -15.48
CA PRO A 231 -0.35 -14.29 -15.54
C PRO A 231 -1.79 -13.85 -15.80
N GLU A 232 -2.54 -14.63 -16.58
CA GLU A 232 -3.95 -14.30 -16.92
C GLU A 232 -4.85 -14.17 -15.69
N ASP A 233 -4.52 -14.88 -14.60
CA ASP A 233 -5.29 -14.88 -13.36
C ASP A 233 -4.84 -13.80 -12.34
N TYR A 234 -3.83 -13.00 -12.70
CA TYR A 234 -3.15 -12.08 -11.77
C TYR A 234 -4.13 -11.10 -11.11
N PHE A 235 -4.90 -10.36 -11.91
CA PHE A 235 -5.87 -9.38 -11.41
C PHE A 235 -7.01 -10.05 -10.64
N ALA A 236 -7.45 -11.23 -11.07
CA ALA A 236 -8.49 -11.99 -10.37
C ALA A 236 -8.03 -12.47 -8.98
N ARG A 237 -6.73 -12.76 -8.82
CA ARG A 237 -6.13 -13.03 -7.51
C ARG A 237 -5.92 -11.75 -6.73
N LEU A 238 -5.36 -10.71 -7.33
CA LEU A 238 -5.05 -9.45 -6.65
C LEU A 238 -6.29 -8.78 -6.06
N CYS A 239 -7.32 -8.56 -6.87
CA CYS A 239 -8.40 -7.63 -6.56
C CYS A 239 -9.47 -8.27 -5.70
N ARG A 240 -9.21 -8.18 -4.40
CA ARG A 240 -10.05 -8.62 -3.30
C ARG A 240 -10.20 -7.48 -2.32
N LEU A 241 -11.43 -7.12 -2.00
CA LEU A 241 -11.75 -6.20 -0.92
C LEU A 241 -11.25 -6.76 0.42
N PRO A 242 -11.11 -5.90 1.46
CA PRO A 242 -10.71 -6.34 2.80
C PRO A 242 -11.66 -7.39 3.44
N ASP A 243 -12.91 -7.49 2.98
CA ASP A 243 -13.85 -8.54 3.39
C ASP A 243 -13.78 -9.82 2.52
N GLY A 244 -12.83 -9.89 1.60
CA GLY A 244 -12.59 -11.01 0.70
C GLY A 244 -13.44 -11.04 -0.57
N ARG A 245 -14.41 -10.12 -0.75
CA ARG A 245 -15.18 -10.04 -2.01
C ARG A 245 -14.29 -9.61 -3.17
N ALA A 246 -14.58 -10.11 -4.37
CA ALA A 246 -13.95 -9.62 -5.58
C ALA A 246 -14.46 -8.20 -5.93
N TYR A 247 -13.60 -7.40 -6.55
CA TYR A 247 -14.02 -6.21 -7.30
C TYR A 247 -13.39 -6.25 -8.68
N ASP A 248 -14.04 -5.62 -9.65
CA ASP A 248 -13.57 -5.62 -11.04
C ASP A 248 -12.41 -4.64 -11.17
N CYS A 249 -11.20 -5.17 -11.25
CA CYS A 249 -10.03 -4.39 -11.57
C CYS A 249 -9.49 -4.88 -12.91
N VAL A 250 -9.24 -3.92 -13.77
CA VAL A 250 -8.49 -4.12 -14.98
C VAL A 250 -7.39 -3.10 -14.97
N GLU A 251 -6.29 -3.40 -15.64
CA GLU A 251 -5.34 -2.35 -15.96
C GLU A 251 -6.11 -1.21 -16.63
N GLY A 252 -6.09 -0.02 -16.03
CA GLY A 252 -6.76 1.15 -16.57
C GLY A 252 -6.35 1.31 -18.03
N VAL A 253 -7.25 1.78 -18.90
CA VAL A 253 -7.05 1.78 -20.37
C VAL A 253 -5.74 2.49 -20.70
N LEU A 254 -4.65 1.74 -20.74
CA LEU A 254 -3.40 2.15 -21.33
C LEU A 254 -3.81 2.41 -22.77
N GLY A 255 -3.69 3.67 -23.18
CA GLY A 255 -3.79 4.02 -24.58
C GLY A 255 -3.00 2.97 -25.33
N ARG A 256 -3.71 2.12 -26.07
CA ARG A 256 -3.10 1.26 -27.07
C ARG A 256 -2.45 2.24 -28.02
N ALA A 257 -1.18 2.55 -27.77
CA ALA A 257 -0.33 3.11 -28.79
C ALA A 257 -0.32 2.05 -29.89
N LYS A 258 -1.14 2.30 -30.90
CA LYS A 258 -1.00 1.68 -32.21
C LYS A 258 0.27 2.22 -32.84
#